data_AF-A0A961JWZ6-F1
#
_entry.id   AF-A0A961JWZ6-F1
#
_cell.length_a   1.000
_cell.length_b   1.000
_cell.length_c   1.000
_cell.angle_alpha   90.00
_cell.angle_beta   90.00
_cell.angle_gamma   90.00
#
_symmetry.space_group_name_H-M   'P 1'
#
loop_
_entity.id
_entity.type
_entity.pdbx_description
1 polymer ?
#
loop_
_entity_poly.entity_id
_entity_poly.type
_entity_poly.pdbx_seq_one_letter_code
_entity_poly.pdbx_strand_id
1 'polypeptide(L)'
;MDHLLEFSRSGAQSAAAALEALALPFLVFLALGLAVKRGALLSDMRRAFPQSLLKLQILVFNVVFVVPVIVLLSQWLHDLAAVWHLLLIGPASWVGWPPLAVVAVAILAGDFAGYWRHRFEHTPLLWPAHAVHHSDDEMTWLTLERFHPVNRITTFVLDNPALLLLGLPAYAIIANNLVRHYYGYLIHADLP
;
A
#
# COMPACT_ATOMS: atom_id res chain seq x y z
N MET A 1 -18.43 13.96 23.10
CA MET A 1 -19.22 12.81 22.58
C MET A 1 -19.21 12.81 21.06
N ASP A 2 -19.33 13.98 20.43
CA ASP A 2 -19.40 14.13 18.96
C ASP A 2 -18.16 13.65 18.20
N HIS A 3 -16.94 13.97 18.67
CA HIS A 3 -15.70 13.52 18.01
C HIS A 3 -15.50 12.00 18.02
N LEU A 4 -15.94 11.30 19.08
CA LEU A 4 -15.85 9.83 19.14
C LEU A 4 -16.83 9.19 18.16
N LEU A 5 -18.03 9.76 18.03
CA LEU A 5 -19.03 9.30 17.06
C LEU A 5 -18.56 9.54 15.61
N GLU A 6 -17.95 10.70 15.35
CA GLU A 6 -17.39 11.04 14.05
C GLU A 6 -16.21 10.13 13.68
N PHE A 7 -15.26 9.93 14.60
CA PHE A 7 -14.16 8.99 14.41
C PHE A 7 -14.68 7.57 14.11
N SER A 8 -15.66 7.10 14.89
CA SER A 8 -16.24 5.76 14.70
C SER A 8 -16.91 5.63 13.33
N ARG A 9 -17.65 6.66 12.89
CA ARG A 9 -18.29 6.67 11.57
C ARG A 9 -17.28 6.68 10.43
N SER A 10 -16.27 7.54 10.52
CA SER A 10 -15.20 7.64 9.51
C SER A 10 -14.38 6.37 9.42
N GLY A 11 -14.04 5.77 10.58
CA GLY A 11 -13.37 4.48 10.65
C GLY A 11 -14.19 3.36 9.99
N ALA A 12 -15.49 3.28 10.29
CA ALA A 12 -16.38 2.29 9.68
C ALA A 12 -16.48 2.47 8.15
N GLN A 13 -16.60 3.71 7.66
CA GLN A 13 -16.64 4.02 6.23
C GLN A 13 -15.34 3.64 5.53
N SER A 14 -14.20 3.96 6.14
CA SER A 14 -12.88 3.64 5.60
C SER A 14 -12.66 2.13 5.54
N ALA A 15 -13.04 1.40 6.60
CA ALA A 15 -12.98 -0.06 6.63
C ALA A 15 -13.88 -0.69 5.55
N ALA A 16 -15.11 -0.20 5.38
CA ALA A 16 -16.03 -0.68 4.35
C ALA A 16 -15.45 -0.45 2.95
N ALA A 17 -14.93 0.74 2.67
CA ALA A 17 -14.31 1.07 1.39
C ALA A 17 -13.08 0.19 1.10
N ALA A 18 -12.25 -0.07 2.11
CA ALA A 18 -11.08 -0.95 1.95
C ALA A 18 -11.49 -2.40 1.65
N LEU A 19 -12.53 -2.91 2.31
CA LEU A 19 -13.05 -4.25 2.03
C LEU A 19 -13.72 -4.32 0.64
N GLU A 20 -14.43 -3.28 0.23
CA GLU A 20 -14.99 -3.17 -1.11
C GLU A 20 -13.90 -3.17 -2.19
N ALA A 21 -12.79 -2.46 -1.95
CA ALA A 21 -11.65 -2.42 -2.86
C ALA A 21 -11.00 -3.80 -3.08
N LEU A 22 -11.18 -4.76 -2.17
CA LEU A 22 -10.71 -6.13 -2.33
C LEU A 22 -11.60 -6.98 -3.26
N ALA A 23 -12.80 -6.53 -3.63
CA ALA A 23 -13.72 -7.32 -4.45
C ALA A 23 -13.12 -7.65 -5.83
N LEU A 24 -12.50 -6.66 -6.49
CA LEU A 24 -11.89 -6.88 -7.80
C LEU A 24 -10.65 -7.80 -7.71
N PRO A 25 -9.66 -7.55 -6.83
CA PRO A 25 -8.57 -8.50 -6.58
C PRO A 25 -9.09 -9.91 -6.29
N PHE A 26 -10.07 -10.05 -5.40
CA PHE A 26 -10.65 -11.35 -5.05
C PHE A 26 -11.19 -12.09 -6.29
N LEU A 27 -11.96 -11.43 -7.14
CA LEU A 27 -12.49 -12.04 -8.37
C LEU A 27 -11.37 -12.46 -9.34
N VAL A 28 -10.36 -11.59 -9.52
CA VAL A 28 -9.20 -11.87 -10.38
C VAL A 28 -8.43 -13.08 -9.87
N PHE A 29 -8.10 -13.09 -8.58
CA PHE A 29 -7.31 -14.14 -7.95
C PHE A 29 -8.10 -15.44 -7.78
N LEU A 30 -9.42 -15.39 -7.60
CA LEU A 30 -10.28 -16.56 -7.67
C LEU A 30 -10.26 -17.18 -9.07
N ALA A 31 -10.37 -16.36 -10.13
CA ALA A 31 -10.29 -16.85 -11.51
C ALA A 31 -8.93 -17.48 -11.82
N LEU A 32 -7.83 -16.85 -11.38
CA LEU A 32 -6.48 -17.41 -11.51
C LEU A 32 -6.32 -18.71 -10.71
N GLY A 33 -6.85 -18.76 -9.49
CA GLY A 33 -6.85 -19.96 -8.65
C GLY A 33 -7.62 -21.12 -9.28
N LEU A 34 -8.79 -20.85 -9.88
CA LEU A 34 -9.57 -21.84 -10.64
C LEU A 34 -8.77 -22.38 -11.84
N ALA A 35 -8.05 -21.51 -12.55
CA ALA A 35 -7.23 -21.90 -13.69
C ALA A 35 -6.00 -22.74 -13.30
N VAL A 36 -5.35 -22.40 -12.18
CA VAL A 36 -4.05 -22.97 -11.76
C VAL A 36 -4.20 -24.12 -10.77
N LYS A 37 -4.94 -23.95 -9.67
CA LYS A 37 -5.08 -24.94 -8.58
C LYS A 37 -6.18 -25.98 -8.84
N ARG A 38 -7.18 -25.65 -9.68
CA ARG A 38 -8.26 -26.56 -10.10
C ARG A 38 -8.94 -27.24 -8.90
N GLY A 39 -8.86 -28.57 -8.80
CA GLY A 39 -9.48 -29.35 -7.71
C GLY A 39 -8.91 -29.07 -6.32
N ALA A 40 -7.68 -28.53 -6.22
CA ALA A 40 -7.06 -28.18 -4.93
C ALA A 40 -7.52 -26.81 -4.39
N LEU A 41 -8.20 -25.99 -5.20
CA LEU A 41 -8.58 -24.62 -4.84
C LEU A 41 -9.37 -24.57 -3.53
N LEU A 42 -10.40 -25.41 -3.40
CA LEU A 42 -11.27 -25.42 -2.23
C LEU A 42 -10.54 -25.86 -0.96
N SER A 43 -9.61 -26.81 -1.06
CA SER A 43 -8.79 -27.20 0.08
C SER A 43 -7.81 -26.10 0.48
N ASP A 44 -7.19 -25.43 -0.50
CA ASP A 44 -6.27 -24.32 -0.24
C ASP A 44 -7.00 -23.13 0.41
N MET A 45 -8.20 -22.75 -0.09
CA MET A 45 -9.03 -21.69 0.52
C MET A 45 -9.38 -22.01 1.97
N ARG A 46 -9.74 -23.28 2.25
CA ARG A 46 -10.07 -23.71 3.63
C ARG A 46 -8.85 -23.67 4.54
N ARG A 47 -7.67 -24.08 4.04
CA ARG A 47 -6.42 -24.03 4.78
C ARG A 47 -6.00 -22.59 5.09
N ALA A 48 -6.09 -21.70 4.10
CA ALA A 48 -5.67 -20.31 4.23
C ALA A 48 -6.67 -19.40 4.95
N PHE A 49 -7.90 -19.86 5.21
CA PHE A 49 -8.97 -19.04 5.81
C PHE A 49 -8.59 -18.35 7.13
N PRO A 50 -7.99 -19.05 8.13
CA PRO A 50 -7.62 -18.40 9.40
C PRO A 50 -6.58 -17.29 9.22
N GLN A 51 -5.57 -17.52 8.37
CA GLN A 51 -4.56 -16.50 8.06
C GLN A 51 -5.15 -15.35 7.24
N SER A 52 -6.07 -15.64 6.33
CA SER A 52 -6.78 -14.61 5.56
C SER A 52 -7.61 -13.70 6.46
N LEU A 53 -8.29 -14.26 7.48
CA LEU A 53 -9.02 -13.46 8.46
C LEU A 53 -8.10 -12.54 9.26
N LEU A 54 -6.94 -13.02 9.69
CA LEU A 54 -5.93 -12.19 10.36
C LEU A 54 -5.44 -11.04 9.46
N LYS A 55 -5.16 -11.31 8.18
CA LYS A 55 -4.75 -10.28 7.20
C LYS A 55 -5.83 -9.20 7.02
N LEU A 56 -7.11 -9.59 6.97
CA LEU A 56 -8.23 -8.63 6.92
C LEU A 56 -8.34 -7.81 8.21
N GLN A 57 -8.11 -8.40 9.38
CA GLN A 57 -8.10 -7.67 10.65
C GLN A 57 -6.96 -6.63 10.69
N ILE A 58 -5.76 -7.01 10.23
CA ILE A 58 -4.62 -6.11 10.11
C ILE A 58 -4.92 -4.98 9.11
N LEU A 59 -5.53 -5.29 7.97
CA LEU A 59 -5.97 -4.28 6.99
C LEU A 59 -6.94 -3.28 7.65
N VAL A 60 -8.01 -3.76 8.29
CA VAL A 60 -9.01 -2.91 8.94
C VAL A 60 -8.36 -2.05 10.02
N PHE A 61 -7.47 -2.63 10.84
CA PHE A 61 -6.72 -1.88 11.84
C PHE A 61 -5.90 -0.76 11.21
N ASN A 62 -5.11 -1.07 10.17
CA ASN A 62 -4.29 -0.08 9.48
C ASN A 62 -5.14 1.04 8.86
N VAL A 63 -6.27 0.69 8.25
CA VAL A 63 -7.17 1.67 7.63
C VAL A 63 -7.83 2.58 8.66
N VAL A 64 -8.27 2.04 9.79
CA VAL A 64 -8.95 2.83 10.84
C VAL A 64 -7.98 3.71 11.62
N PHE A 65 -6.79 3.19 11.96
CA PHE A 65 -5.89 3.86 12.90
C PHE A 65 -4.64 4.47 12.25
N VAL A 66 -4.12 3.89 11.17
CA VAL A 66 -2.82 4.28 10.61
C VAL A 66 -2.99 5.22 9.41
N VAL A 67 -3.99 4.99 8.56
CA VAL A 67 -4.26 5.86 7.40
C VAL A 67 -4.58 7.31 7.81
N PRO A 68 -5.38 7.60 8.86
CA PRO A 68 -5.57 8.99 9.29
C PRO A 68 -4.27 9.68 9.70
N VAL A 69 -3.38 8.96 10.38
CA VAL A 69 -2.05 9.47 10.75
C VAL A 69 -1.22 9.76 9.51
N ILE A 70 -1.22 8.84 8.53
CA ILE A 70 -0.55 9.03 7.24
C ILE A 70 -1.10 10.26 6.50
N VAL A 71 -2.41 10.49 6.49
CA VAL A 71 -3.02 11.66 5.84
C VAL A 71 -2.53 12.95 6.49
N LEU A 72 -2.50 13.02 7.82
CA LEU A 72 -1.96 14.19 8.53
C LEU A 72 -0.47 14.41 8.24
N LEU A 73 0.32 13.33 8.23
CA LEU A 73 1.74 13.38 7.88
C LEU A 73 1.95 13.83 6.42
N SER A 74 1.04 13.48 5.51
CA SER A 74 1.14 13.85 4.09
C SER A 74 1.01 15.34 3.85
N GLN A 75 0.08 15.98 4.53
CA GLN A 75 -0.11 17.42 4.48
C GLN A 75 1.12 18.12 5.05
N TRP A 76 1.59 17.65 6.22
CA TRP A 76 2.79 18.21 6.85
C TRP A 76 4.05 18.10 5.97
N LEU A 77 4.28 16.95 5.33
CA LEU A 77 5.42 16.75 4.44
C LEU A 77 5.35 17.63 3.19
N HIS A 78 4.15 17.80 2.62
CA HIS A 78 3.94 18.68 1.48
C HIS A 78 4.25 20.14 1.85
N ASP A 79 3.75 20.62 2.99
CA ASP A 79 3.98 21.98 3.46
C ASP A 79 5.46 22.21 3.80
N LEU A 80 6.11 21.23 4.43
CA LEU A 80 7.54 21.27 4.69
C LEU A 80 8.35 21.40 3.38
N ALA A 81 8.04 20.58 2.37
CA ALA A 81 8.73 20.64 1.09
C ALA A 81 8.57 21.99 0.39
N ALA A 82 7.38 22.61 0.52
CA ALA A 82 7.09 23.93 -0.03
C ALA A 82 7.86 25.05 0.70
N VAL A 83 7.83 25.07 2.04
CA VAL A 83 8.49 26.10 2.87
C VAL A 83 10.01 26.06 2.73
N TRP A 84 10.59 24.87 2.69
CA TRP A 84 12.04 24.69 2.64
C TRP A 84 12.60 24.53 1.22
N HIS A 85 11.75 24.69 0.19
CA HIS A 85 12.13 24.57 -1.22
C HIS A 85 12.90 23.27 -1.54
N LEU A 86 12.44 22.14 -1.00
CA LEU A 86 13.15 20.86 -1.08
C LEU A 86 13.03 20.17 -2.45
N LEU A 87 12.24 20.72 -3.37
CA LEU A 87 12.03 20.12 -4.69
C LEU A 87 13.35 20.07 -5.48
N LEU A 88 13.75 18.87 -5.87
CA LEU A 88 14.90 18.62 -6.76
C LEU A 88 14.57 18.98 -8.21
N ILE A 89 13.32 18.76 -8.60
CA ILE A 89 12.78 19.09 -9.92
C ILE A 89 11.52 19.93 -9.71
N GLY A 90 11.45 21.08 -10.40
CA GLY A 90 10.30 21.97 -10.31
C GLY A 90 9.05 21.34 -10.97
N PRO A 91 7.83 21.56 -10.45
CA PRO A 91 6.61 21.00 -11.05
C PRO A 91 6.41 21.41 -12.51
N ALA A 92 6.92 22.59 -12.89
CA ALA A 92 6.89 23.09 -14.27
C ALA A 92 7.67 22.20 -15.24
N SER A 93 8.66 21.43 -14.79
CA SER A 93 9.46 20.53 -15.63
C SER A 93 8.65 19.37 -16.22
N TRP A 94 7.50 19.04 -15.62
CA TRP A 94 6.58 18.01 -16.10
C TRP A 94 5.52 18.55 -17.06
N VAL A 95 5.41 19.88 -17.20
CA VAL A 95 4.47 20.50 -18.12
C VAL A 95 4.89 20.20 -19.56
N GLY A 96 3.95 19.68 -20.36
CA GLY A 96 4.18 19.32 -21.77
C GLY A 96 4.66 17.87 -21.99
N TRP A 97 5.00 17.13 -20.93
CA TRP A 97 5.24 15.69 -21.05
C TRP A 97 3.93 14.93 -21.32
N PRO A 98 3.96 13.85 -22.12
CA PRO A 98 2.82 12.95 -22.24
C PRO A 98 2.43 12.38 -20.87
N PRO A 99 1.15 12.39 -20.44
CA PRO A 99 0.76 11.95 -19.10
C PRO A 99 1.20 10.52 -18.75
N LEU A 100 1.15 9.60 -19.71
CA LEU A 100 1.60 8.21 -19.51
C LEU A 100 3.11 8.13 -19.26
N ALA A 101 3.92 9.01 -19.86
CA ALA A 101 5.35 9.06 -19.61
C ALA A 101 5.64 9.56 -18.19
N VAL A 102 4.90 10.56 -17.71
CA VAL A 102 5.02 11.06 -16.32
C VAL A 102 4.61 9.97 -15.32
N VAL A 103 3.52 9.23 -15.59
CA VAL A 103 3.11 8.08 -14.77
C VAL A 103 4.17 6.99 -14.76
N ALA A 104 4.76 6.66 -15.92
CA ALA A 104 5.83 5.66 -16.00
C ALA A 104 7.06 6.07 -15.16
N VAL A 105 7.46 7.34 -15.23
CA VAL A 105 8.55 7.87 -14.38
C VAL A 105 8.18 7.76 -12.90
N ALA A 106 6.96 8.12 -12.53
CA ALA A 106 6.50 8.01 -11.14
C ALA A 106 6.55 6.56 -10.63
N ILE A 107 6.11 5.59 -11.43
CA ILE A 107 6.18 4.16 -11.10
C ILE A 107 7.63 3.70 -10.92
N LEU A 108 8.51 4.02 -11.87
CA LEU A 108 9.92 3.63 -11.80
C LEU A 108 10.63 4.24 -10.58
N ALA A 109 10.37 5.51 -10.30
CA ALA A 109 10.90 6.17 -9.11
C ALA A 109 10.32 5.58 -7.81
N GLY A 110 9.02 5.25 -7.81
CA GLY A 110 8.35 4.61 -6.68
C GLY A 110 8.87 3.22 -6.40
N ASP A 111 9.16 2.43 -7.43
CA ASP A 111 9.77 1.10 -7.30
C ASP A 111 11.21 1.19 -6.79
N PHE A 112 11.98 2.14 -7.31
CA PHE A 112 13.32 2.40 -6.82
C PHE A 112 13.32 2.78 -5.33
N ALA A 113 12.46 3.71 -4.93
CA ALA A 113 12.31 4.09 -3.52
C ALA A 113 11.85 2.90 -2.66
N GLY A 114 10.84 2.16 -3.15
CA GLY A 114 10.30 0.98 -2.47
C GLY A 114 11.32 -0.14 -2.29
N TYR A 115 12.22 -0.35 -3.26
CA TYR A 115 13.33 -1.31 -3.15
C TYR A 115 14.25 -0.94 -1.99
N TRP A 116 14.70 0.31 -1.94
CA TRP A 116 15.59 0.76 -0.88
C TRP A 116 14.90 0.76 0.48
N ARG A 117 13.66 1.24 0.56
CA ARG A 117 12.83 1.11 1.77
C ARG A 117 12.80 -0.34 2.24
N HIS A 118 12.48 -1.28 1.36
CA HIS A 118 12.42 -2.69 1.74
C HIS A 118 13.77 -3.16 2.30
N ARG A 119 14.89 -2.79 1.65
CA ARG A 119 16.22 -3.11 2.18
C ARG A 119 16.49 -2.49 3.56
N PHE A 120 16.05 -1.25 3.80
CA PHE A 120 16.11 -0.61 5.11
C PHE A 120 15.26 -1.33 6.17
N GLU A 121 14.10 -1.86 5.78
CA GLU A 121 13.22 -2.63 6.67
C GLU A 121 13.84 -3.96 7.14
N HIS A 122 14.84 -4.48 6.42
CA HIS A 122 15.65 -5.64 6.81
C HIS A 122 16.83 -5.29 7.74
N THR A 123 16.90 -4.07 8.27
CA THR A 123 17.91 -3.70 9.29
C THR A 123 17.45 -4.05 10.71
N PRO A 124 18.34 -4.23 11.70
CA PRO A 124 17.93 -4.61 13.06
C PRO A 124 16.90 -3.68 13.73
N LEU A 125 16.86 -2.40 13.33
CA LEU A 125 15.92 -1.42 13.85
C LEU A 125 14.48 -1.66 13.37
N LEU A 126 14.31 -1.94 12.08
CA LEU A 126 12.99 -2.05 11.43
C LEU A 126 12.54 -3.51 11.23
N TRP A 127 13.49 -4.46 11.32
CA TRP A 127 13.22 -5.87 11.16
C TRP A 127 12.12 -6.40 12.08
N PRO A 128 12.01 -6.03 13.37
CA PRO A 128 10.93 -6.55 14.21
C PRO A 128 9.53 -6.25 13.65
N ALA A 129 9.34 -5.08 13.03
CA ALA A 129 8.09 -4.76 12.33
C ALA A 129 7.96 -5.54 11.02
N HIS A 130 9.03 -5.54 10.22
CA HIS A 130 9.02 -6.19 8.91
C HIS A 130 8.93 -7.72 8.95
N ALA A 131 9.39 -8.33 10.04
CA ALA A 131 9.24 -9.74 10.33
C ALA A 131 7.77 -10.15 10.47
N VAL A 132 6.86 -9.23 10.84
CA VAL A 132 5.41 -9.51 10.82
C VAL A 132 4.96 -9.82 9.40
N HIS A 133 5.43 -9.07 8.42
CA HIS A 133 5.14 -9.32 7.00
C HIS A 133 5.76 -10.63 6.51
N HIS A 134 7.01 -10.90 6.89
CA HIS A 134 7.71 -12.13 6.49
C HIS A 134 7.33 -13.40 7.28
N SER A 135 6.50 -13.31 8.31
CA SER A 135 6.06 -14.44 9.14
C SER A 135 4.74 -15.07 8.67
N ASP A 136 4.37 -14.88 7.40
CA ASP A 136 3.14 -15.47 6.89
C ASP A 136 3.35 -16.94 6.52
N ASP A 137 2.74 -17.82 7.32
CA ASP A 137 2.87 -19.28 7.15
C ASP A 137 2.02 -19.83 5.99
N GLU A 138 0.98 -19.09 5.58
CA GLU A 138 0.10 -19.44 4.45
C GLU A 138 0.00 -18.24 3.51
N MET A 139 0.96 -18.12 2.61
CA MET A 139 1.00 -17.04 1.64
C MET A 139 -0.18 -17.15 0.67
N THR A 140 -0.90 -16.05 0.49
CA THR A 140 -1.97 -15.87 -0.49
C THR A 140 -1.81 -14.48 -1.10
N TRP A 141 -2.56 -14.12 -2.13
CA TRP A 141 -2.51 -12.75 -2.67
C TRP A 141 -2.76 -11.69 -1.56
N LEU A 142 -3.58 -12.01 -0.56
CA LEU A 142 -3.88 -11.14 0.58
C LEU A 142 -2.68 -10.94 1.54
N THR A 143 -1.59 -11.69 1.40
CA THR A 143 -0.36 -11.52 2.20
C THR A 143 0.22 -10.12 2.08
N LEU A 144 -0.04 -9.42 0.97
CA LEU A 144 0.27 -8.00 0.84
C LEU A 144 -0.29 -7.18 2.02
N GLU A 145 -1.42 -7.56 2.61
CA GLU A 145 -2.05 -6.78 3.68
C GLU A 145 -1.47 -7.03 5.07
N ARG A 146 -0.58 -8.01 5.23
CA ARG A 146 0.08 -8.37 6.49
C ARG A 146 1.22 -7.40 6.87
N PHE A 147 0.98 -6.10 6.80
CA PHE A 147 1.95 -5.09 7.21
C PHE A 147 1.68 -4.59 8.61
N HIS A 148 2.74 -4.54 9.43
CA HIS A 148 2.71 -3.84 10.70
C HIS A 148 2.47 -2.33 10.47
N PRO A 149 1.81 -1.60 11.39
CA PRO A 149 1.62 -0.14 11.28
C PRO A 149 2.89 0.64 10.96
N VAL A 150 4.02 0.25 11.55
CA VAL A 150 5.33 0.85 11.27
C VAL A 150 5.71 0.69 9.80
N ASN A 151 5.47 -0.47 9.17
CA ASN A 151 5.73 -0.67 7.75
C ASN A 151 4.85 0.22 6.86
N ARG A 152 3.61 0.48 7.26
CA ARG A 152 2.73 1.42 6.53
C ARG A 152 3.27 2.84 6.62
N ILE A 153 3.74 3.24 7.79
CA ILE A 153 4.36 4.55 8.01
C ILE A 153 5.65 4.65 7.20
N THR A 154 6.57 3.67 7.25
CA THR A 154 7.82 3.69 6.47
C THR A 154 7.55 3.71 4.96
N THR A 155 6.56 2.94 4.48
CA THR A 155 6.09 3.01 3.10
C THR A 155 5.70 4.42 2.72
N PHE A 156 4.90 5.08 3.56
CA PHE A 156 4.47 6.43 3.31
C PHE A 156 5.62 7.45 3.36
N VAL A 157 6.42 7.47 4.43
CA VAL A 157 7.43 8.52 4.67
C VAL A 157 8.72 8.33 3.87
N LEU A 158 8.94 7.17 3.25
CA LEU A 158 10.11 6.94 2.40
C LEU A 158 9.73 6.97 0.91
N ASP A 159 8.63 6.32 0.50
CA ASP A 159 8.27 6.27 -0.92
C ASP A 159 7.71 7.63 -1.40
N ASN A 160 6.74 8.22 -0.68
CA ASN A 160 6.06 9.43 -1.18
C ASN A 160 6.94 10.68 -1.17
N PRO A 161 7.78 10.94 -0.15
CA PRO A 161 8.75 12.03 -0.24
C PRO A 161 9.70 11.90 -1.43
N ALA A 162 10.16 10.69 -1.76
CA ALA A 162 11.00 10.50 -2.95
C ALA A 162 10.29 11.00 -4.23
N LEU A 163 8.98 10.76 -4.36
CA LEU A 163 8.19 11.25 -5.50
C LEU A 163 7.87 12.75 -5.42
N LEU A 164 7.55 13.25 -4.22
CA LEU A 164 7.27 14.66 -3.99
C LEU A 164 8.49 15.53 -4.29
N LEU A 165 9.69 15.09 -3.90
CA LEU A 165 10.94 15.78 -4.18
C LEU A 165 11.22 15.91 -5.68
N LEU A 166 10.69 15.00 -6.51
CA LEU A 166 10.77 15.10 -7.97
C LEU A 166 9.74 16.08 -8.56
N GLY A 167 8.92 16.74 -7.75
CA GLY A 167 7.90 17.68 -8.21
C GLY A 167 6.82 17.02 -9.08
N LEU A 168 6.64 15.70 -8.98
CA LEU A 168 5.69 14.96 -9.81
C LEU A 168 4.26 15.43 -9.53
N PRO A 169 3.40 15.56 -10.56
CA PRO A 169 2.02 15.97 -10.37
C PRO A 169 1.23 14.91 -9.60
N ALA A 170 0.21 15.35 -8.84
CA ALA A 170 -0.58 14.49 -7.97
C ALA A 170 -1.18 13.26 -8.69
N TYR A 171 -1.64 13.42 -9.94
CA TYR A 171 -2.19 12.31 -10.72
C TYR A 171 -1.17 11.19 -10.94
N ALA A 172 0.11 11.52 -11.11
CA ALA A 172 1.17 10.54 -11.34
C ALA A 172 1.53 9.81 -10.05
N ILE A 173 1.55 10.51 -8.92
CA ILE A 173 1.77 9.92 -7.58
C ILE A 173 0.61 8.97 -7.22
N ILE A 174 -0.64 9.39 -7.48
CA ILE A 174 -1.82 8.56 -7.25
C ILE A 174 -1.79 7.31 -8.16
N ALA A 175 -1.50 7.49 -9.45
CA ALA A 175 -1.37 6.38 -10.39
C ALA A 175 -0.27 5.40 -9.96
N ASN A 176 0.90 5.90 -9.55
CA ASN A 176 1.97 5.10 -8.96
C ASN A 176 1.46 4.26 -7.77
N ASN A 177 0.80 4.90 -6.81
CA ASN A 177 0.33 4.21 -5.61
C ASN A 177 -0.71 3.13 -5.94
N LEU A 178 -1.63 3.41 -6.87
CA LEU A 178 -2.61 2.42 -7.33
C LEU A 178 -1.93 1.25 -8.04
N VAL A 179 -1.08 1.53 -9.04
CA VAL A 179 -0.41 0.47 -9.81
C VAL A 179 0.46 -0.40 -8.91
N ARG A 180 1.23 0.23 -8.00
CA ARG A 180 2.11 -0.49 -7.06
C ARG A 180 1.36 -1.33 -6.05
N HIS A 181 0.23 -0.82 -5.55
CA HIS A 181 -0.62 -1.57 -4.67
C HIS A 181 -1.19 -2.82 -5.36
N TYR A 182 -1.76 -2.66 -6.57
CA TYR A 182 -2.40 -3.77 -7.27
C TYR A 182 -1.41 -4.80 -7.83
N TYR A 183 -0.27 -4.37 -8.41
CA TYR A 183 0.75 -5.36 -8.78
C TYR A 183 1.33 -6.03 -7.53
N GLY A 184 1.34 -5.33 -6.38
CA GLY A 184 1.81 -5.89 -5.11
C GLY A 184 1.09 -7.18 -4.75
N TYR A 185 -0.22 -7.27 -5.00
CA TYR A 185 -0.97 -8.51 -4.79
C TYR A 185 -0.47 -9.66 -5.68
N LEU A 186 -0.01 -9.35 -6.90
CA LEU A 186 0.56 -10.35 -7.81
C LEU A 186 1.93 -10.86 -7.31
N ILE A 187 2.76 -9.98 -6.73
CA ILE A 187 4.05 -10.39 -6.15
C ILE A 187 3.86 -11.35 -4.98
N HIS A 188 2.79 -11.17 -4.20
CA HIS A 188 2.48 -12.00 -3.04
C HIS A 188 1.55 -13.18 -3.38
N ALA A 189 1.28 -13.44 -4.66
CA ALA A 189 0.33 -14.46 -5.03
C ALA A 189 0.93 -15.86 -4.86
N ASP A 190 0.53 -16.57 -3.80
CA ASP A 190 0.30 -18.02 -3.88
C ASP A 190 -1.16 -18.36 -3.51
N LEU A 191 -2.07 -17.72 -4.26
CA LEU A 191 -3.48 -18.05 -4.48
C LEU A 191 -3.98 -19.37 -3.85
N PRO A 192 -5.14 -19.44 -3.15
CA PRO A 192 -6.21 -18.44 -3.06
C PRO A 192 -6.31 -17.67 -1.73
#